data_AF-A0A7L3GQX7-F1
#
_entry.id   AF-A0A7L3GQX7-F1
#
_cell.length_a   1.000
_cell.length_b   1.000
_cell.length_c   1.000
_cell.angle_alpha   90.00
_cell.angle_beta   90.00
_cell.angle_gamma   90.00
#
_symmetry.space_group_name_H-M   'P 1'
#
loop_
_entity.id
_entity.type
_entity.pdbx_description
1 polymer ?
#
loop_
_entity_poly.entity_id
_entity_poly.type
_entity_poly.pdbx_seq_one_letter_code
_entity_poly.pdbx_strand_id
1 'polypeptide(L)' 'AFVSKRASAEVVRRHKRNYVHDSSVYGAVRDPLEAKREVCEFNPSCDELADHIGFQEAYRRFYGPV' A
#
# COMPACT_ATOMS: atom_id res chain seq x y z
N ALA A 1 28.86 -7.26 -28.78
CA ALA A 1 28.85 -5.97 -28.06
C ALA A 1 29.51 -6.16 -26.70
N PHE A 2 30.64 -5.50 -26.43
CA PHE A 2 31.34 -5.60 -25.14
C PHE A 2 30.85 -4.47 -24.22
N VAL A 3 29.96 -4.80 -23.30
CA VAL A 3 29.53 -3.86 -22.27
C VAL A 3 30.72 -3.62 -21.34
N SER A 4 31.19 -2.38 -21.26
CA SER A 4 32.30 -2.00 -20.38
C SER A 4 31.94 -2.31 -18.92
N LYS A 5 32.90 -2.81 -18.13
CA LYS A 5 32.70 -3.15 -16.71
C LYS A 5 32.08 -2.00 -15.90
N ARG A 6 32.33 -0.75 -16.31
CA ARG A 6 31.72 0.46 -15.71
C ARG A 6 30.22 0.55 -15.98
N ALA A 7 29.78 0.25 -17.19
CA ALA A 7 28.37 0.22 -17.57
C ALA A 7 27.62 -0.90 -16.84
N SER A 8 28.22 -2.09 -16.71
CA SER A 8 27.64 -3.18 -15.91
C SER A 8 27.49 -2.79 -14.43
N ALA A 9 28.49 -2.13 -13.85
CA ALA A 9 28.43 -1.68 -12.46
C ALA A 9 27.40 -0.53 -12.23
N GLU A 10 27.12 0.27 -13.25
CA GLU A 10 26.09 1.31 -13.19
C GLU A 10 24.68 0.71 -13.25
N VAL A 11 24.44 -0.26 -14.14
CA VAL A 11 23.15 -0.96 -14.23
C VAL A 11 22.82 -1.68 -12.92
N VAL A 12 23.79 -2.38 -12.31
CA VAL A 12 23.60 -3.04 -11.01
C VAL A 12 23.30 -2.04 -9.90
N ARG A 13 24.03 -0.90 -9.86
CA ARG A 13 23.77 0.16 -8.88
C ARG A 13 22.39 0.79 -9.05
N ARG A 14 21.93 0.98 -10.30
CA ARG A 14 20.59 1.50 -10.61
C ARG A 14 19.51 0.51 -10.19
N HIS A 15 19.70 -0.77 -10.47
CA HIS A 15 18.76 -1.83 -10.08
C HIS A 15 18.64 -1.94 -8.55
N LYS A 16 19.76 -1.87 -7.82
CA LYS A 16 19.77 -1.87 -6.35
C LYS A 16 19.02 -0.68 -5.76
N ARG A 17 19.16 0.52 -6.34
CA ARG A 17 18.41 1.71 -5.88
C ARG A 17 16.90 1.57 -6.11
N ASN A 18 16.49 1.04 -7.26
CA ASN A 18 15.07 0.78 -7.53
C ASN A 18 14.49 -0.24 -6.54
N TYR A 19 15.19 -1.34 -6.28
CA TYR A 19 14.72 -2.36 -5.35
C TYR A 19 14.57 -1.83 -3.91
N VAL A 20 15.50 -1.00 -3.44
CA VAL A 20 15.42 -0.39 -2.11
C VAL A 20 14.28 0.64 -2.03
N HIS A 21 14.01 1.36 -3.12
CA HIS A 21 12.88 2.30 -3.17
C HIS A 21 11.53 1.56 -3.17
N ASP A 22 11.40 0.49 -3.96
CA ASP A 22 10.19 -0.34 -4.01
C ASP A 22 9.94 -1.05 -2.66
N SER A 23 11.01 -1.57 -2.04
CA SER A 23 10.94 -2.21 -0.72
C SER A 23 10.63 -1.23 0.42
N SER A 24 10.77 0.09 0.21
CA SER A 24 10.33 1.10 1.19
C SER A 24 8.82 1.36 1.15
N VAL A 25 8.14 0.99 0.06
CA VAL A 25 6.67 1.08 -0.08
C VAL A 25 5.97 0.01 0.77
N TYR A 26 6.59 -1.17 0.93
CA TYR A 26 6.10 -2.23 1.83
C TYR A 26 6.29 -1.93 3.32
N GLY A 27 7.02 -0.85 3.65
CA GLY A 27 7.41 -0.49 5.01
C GLY A 27 6.67 0.73 5.58
N ALA A 28 5.71 1.32 4.86
CA ALA A 28 4.72 2.15 5.51
C ALA A 28 3.98 1.23 6.48
N VAL A 29 4.12 1.50 7.78
CA VAL A 29 3.35 0.83 8.83
C VAL A 29 1.91 0.82 8.36
N ARG A 30 1.42 -0.32 7.86
CA ARG A 30 0.02 -0.45 7.42
C ARG A 30 -0.78 -0.06 8.64
N ASP A 31 -1.40 1.12 8.57
CA ASP A 31 -2.17 1.61 9.70
C ASP A 31 -3.18 0.50 10.02
N PRO A 32 -3.35 0.08 11.28
CA PRO A 32 -4.42 -0.85 11.63
C PRO A 32 -5.78 -0.41 11.06
N LEU A 33 -5.96 0.88 10.77
CA LEU A 33 -7.10 1.44 10.06
C LEU A 33 -7.13 1.12 8.56
N GLU A 34 -5.98 1.00 7.89
CA GLU A 34 -5.89 0.67 6.46
C GLU A 34 -6.36 -0.76 6.18
N ALA A 35 -5.98 -1.73 7.03
CA ALA A 35 -6.49 -3.09 6.94
C ALA A 35 -8.03 -3.14 7.12
N LYS A 36 -8.58 -2.28 7.98
CA LYS A 36 -10.02 -2.19 8.19
C LYS A 36 -10.72 -1.44 7.05
N ARG A 37 -10.04 -0.46 6.43
CA ARG A 37 -10.50 0.22 5.20
C ARG A 37 -10.68 -0.77 4.08
N GLU A 38 -9.68 -1.61 3.82
CA GLU A 38 -9.78 -2.67 2.80
C GLU A 38 -10.98 -3.60 3.03
N VAL A 39 -11.32 -3.90 4.29
CA VAL A 39 -12.50 -4.72 4.64
C VAL A 39 -13.83 -3.98 4.38
N CYS A 40 -13.87 -2.66 4.56
CA CYS A 40 -15.06 -1.86 4.24
C CYS A 40 -15.21 -1.66 2.73
N GLU A 41 -14.12 -1.37 2.01
CA GLU A 41 -14.11 -1.23 0.55
C GLU A 41 -14.52 -2.54 -0.16
N PHE A 42 -14.22 -3.69 0.44
CA PHE A 42 -14.66 -4.99 -0.09
C PHE A 42 -16.18 -5.20 0.04
N ASN A 43 -16.85 -4.48 0.94
CA ASN A 43 -18.29 -4.59 1.15
C ASN A 43 -19.00 -3.36 0.54
N PRO A 44 -19.77 -3.51 -0.55
CA PRO A 44 -20.37 -2.38 -1.25
C PRO A 44 -21.29 -1.55 -0.35
N SER A 45 -21.97 -2.19 0.63
CA SER A 45 -22.83 -1.47 1.57
C SER A 45 -22.04 -0.69 2.63
N CYS A 46 -20.85 -1.16 2.99
CA CYS A 46 -19.96 -0.41 3.88
C CYS A 46 -19.30 0.74 3.13
N ASP A 47 -18.87 0.51 1.89
CA ASP A 47 -18.24 1.49 1.01
C ASP A 47 -19.17 2.69 0.72
N GLU A 48 -20.38 2.44 0.24
CA GLU A 48 -21.39 3.49 0.02
C GLU A 48 -21.71 4.25 1.32
N LEU A 49 -21.78 3.54 2.45
CA LEU A 49 -22.03 4.18 3.74
C LEU A 49 -20.83 5.03 4.19
N ALA A 50 -19.61 4.57 3.93
CA ALA A 50 -18.39 5.30 4.25
C ALA A 50 -18.30 6.64 3.50
N ASP A 51 -18.85 6.73 2.29
CA ASP A 51 -18.95 7.99 1.54
C ASP A 51 -19.89 9.01 2.20
N HIS A 52 -20.92 8.55 2.90
CA HIS A 52 -21.90 9.42 3.56
C HIS A 52 -21.50 9.85 4.97
N ILE A 53 -20.94 8.94 5.75
CA ILE A 53 -20.72 9.13 7.20
C ILE A 53 -19.26 8.96 7.63
N GLY A 54 -18.37 8.58 6.71
CA GLY A 54 -16.97 8.28 6.97
C GLY A 54 -16.71 6.82 7.35
N PHE A 55 -15.54 6.33 6.93
CA PHE A 55 -15.11 4.94 7.12
C PHE A 55 -15.18 4.43 8.57
N GLN A 56 -14.71 5.20 9.56
CA GLN A 56 -14.68 4.72 10.95
C GLN A 56 -16.08 4.40 11.48
N GLU A 57 -17.07 5.24 11.16
CA GLU A 57 -18.44 5.06 11.60
C GLU A 57 -19.17 4.00 10.77
N ALA A 58 -18.90 3.92 9.46
CA ALA A 58 -19.43 2.86 8.61
C ALA A 58 -18.91 1.48 9.05
N TYR A 59 -17.59 1.34 9.22
CA TYR A 59 -16.96 0.13 9.73
C TYR A 59 -17.53 -0.27 11.09
N ARG A 60 -17.73 0.71 12.00
CA ARG A 60 -18.31 0.45 13.32
C ARG A 60 -19.70 -0.17 13.26
N ARG A 61 -20.53 0.23 12.29
CA ARG A 61 -21.89 -0.31 12.13
C ARG A 61 -21.93 -1.72 11.55
N PHE A 62 -20.99 -2.07 10.68
CA PHE A 62 -20.94 -3.39 10.04
C PHE A 62 -20.11 -4.41 10.82
N TYR A 63 -18.98 -4.00 11.38
CA TYR A 63 -17.96 -4.88 11.95
C TYR A 63 -17.70 -4.64 13.44
N GLY A 64 -18.33 -3.63 14.05
CA GLY A 64 -18.15 -3.29 15.46
C GLY A 64 -16.99 -2.31 15.72
N PRO A 65 -16.72 -1.95 16.98
CA PRO A 65 -15.74 -0.92 17.32
C PRO A 65 -14.36 -1.22 16.70
N VAL A 66 -13.83 -0.19 16.02
CA VAL A 66 -12.49 -0.15 15.44
C VAL A 66 -11.45 -0.29 16.55
#